data_AF-A0A957GA60-F1
#
_entry.id   AF-A0A957GA60-F1
#
_cell.length_a   1.000
_cell.length_b   1.000
_cell.length_c   1.000
_cell.angle_alpha   90.00
_cell.angle_beta   90.00
_cell.angle_gamma   90.00
#
_symmetry.space_group_name_H-M   'P 1'
#
loop_
_entity.id
_entity.type
_entity.pdbx_description
1 polymer ?
#
loop_
_entity_poly.entity_id
_entity_poly.type
_entity_poly.pdbx_seq_one_letter_code
_entity_poly.pdbx_strand_id
1 'polypeptide(L)'
;MITIPVPIFPQSDSDLVERTIEAACRAAGLTITLKSSLSKFPGALHWHLKQGPQPGSLELTYWPARQQMWLTIRPNRGAPWVEAAAEQLNADLQMRFQVDVGVA
;
A
#
# COMPACT_ATOMS: atom_id res chain seq x y z
N MET A 1 8.30 14.51 -3.02
CA MET A 1 7.46 13.35 -2.65
C MET A 1 7.36 12.49 -3.90
N ILE A 2 7.67 11.20 -3.80
CA ILE A 2 7.52 10.26 -4.91
C ILE A 2 6.25 9.45 -4.65
N THR A 3 5.40 9.34 -5.66
CA THR A 3 4.19 8.49 -5.63
C THR A 3 4.30 7.43 -6.70
N ILE A 4 4.10 6.18 -6.31
CA ILE A 4 4.16 5.03 -7.21
C ILE A 4 2.74 4.47 -7.30
N PRO A 5 2.08 4.51 -8.48
CA PRO A 5 0.76 3.95 -8.64
C PRO A 5 0.80 2.43 -8.49
N VAL A 6 -0.19 1.88 -7.80
CA VAL A 6 -0.44 0.44 -7.70
C VAL A 6 -1.72 0.16 -8.49
N PRO A 7 -1.64 -0.52 -9.65
CA PRO A 7 -2.83 -0.97 -10.38
C PRO A 7 -3.74 -1.82 -9.50
N ILE A 8 -5.05 -1.55 -9.61
CA ILE A 8 -6.10 -2.32 -8.94
C ILE A 8 -7.22 -2.57 -9.93
N PHE A 9 -7.87 -3.74 -9.86
CA PHE A 9 -9.03 -4.02 -10.68
C PHE A 9 -10.19 -3.08 -10.34
N PRO A 10 -10.91 -2.54 -11.35
CA PRO A 10 -12.12 -1.77 -11.10
C PRO A 10 -13.15 -2.59 -10.31
N GLN A 11 -13.92 -1.90 -9.47
CA GLN A 11 -15.02 -2.50 -8.68
C GLN A 11 -14.58 -3.57 -7.67
N SER A 12 -13.32 -3.49 -7.22
CA SER A 12 -12.83 -4.36 -6.16
C SER A 12 -13.56 -4.08 -4.84
N ASP A 13 -13.95 -5.14 -4.15
CA ASP A 13 -14.52 -5.08 -2.80
C ASP A 13 -13.53 -4.42 -1.83
N SER A 14 -13.96 -3.38 -1.12
CA SER A 14 -13.07 -2.55 -0.30
C SER A 14 -12.46 -3.32 0.87
N ASP A 15 -13.22 -4.23 1.49
CA ASP A 15 -12.77 -5.01 2.65
C ASP A 15 -11.76 -6.07 2.20
N LEU A 16 -12.00 -6.69 1.03
CA LEU A 16 -11.04 -7.60 0.42
C LEU A 16 -9.73 -6.89 0.06
N VAL A 17 -9.81 -5.70 -0.53
CA VAL A 17 -8.63 -4.90 -0.91
C VAL A 17 -7.82 -4.54 0.34
N GLU A 18 -8.48 -4.03 1.37
CA GLU A 18 -7.86 -3.70 2.65
C GLU A 18 -7.12 -4.91 3.24
N ARG A 19 -7.78 -6.07 3.35
CA ARG A 19 -7.17 -7.29 3.89
C ARG A 19 -5.98 -7.75 3.04
N THR A 20 -6.08 -7.62 1.72
CA THR A 20 -5.02 -8.00 0.78
C THR A 20 -3.81 -7.10 0.93
N ILE A 21 -4.01 -5.79 1.08
CA ILE A 21 -2.95 -4.82 1.37
C ILE A 21 -2.23 -5.20 2.67
N GLU A 22 -2.97 -5.45 3.75
CA GLU A 22 -2.34 -5.76 5.02
C GLU A 22 -1.58 -7.09 4.99
N ALA A 23 -2.09 -8.09 4.26
CA ALA A 23 -1.39 -9.34 4.03
C ALA A 23 -0.10 -9.15 3.21
N ALA A 24 -0.14 -8.33 2.16
CA ALA A 24 1.04 -8.00 1.35
C ALA A 24 2.11 -7.27 2.17
N CYS A 25 1.72 -6.29 2.99
CA CYS A 25 2.63 -5.60 3.91
C CYS A 25 3.35 -6.59 4.84
N ARG A 26 2.60 -7.51 5.46
CA ARG A 26 3.18 -8.55 6.34
C ARG A 26 4.12 -9.48 5.58
N ALA A 27 3.74 -9.91 4.38
CA ALA A 27 4.57 -10.76 3.52
C ALA A 27 5.89 -10.08 3.09
N ALA A 28 5.87 -8.75 2.89
CA ALA A 28 7.04 -7.93 2.64
C ALA A 28 7.91 -7.66 3.89
N GLY A 29 7.56 -8.25 5.04
CA GLY A 29 8.28 -8.02 6.31
C GLY A 29 8.08 -6.60 6.87
N LEU A 30 7.05 -5.88 6.42
CA LEU A 30 6.73 -4.53 6.86
C LEU A 30 5.73 -4.55 8.02
N THR A 31 5.95 -3.68 8.99
CA THR A 31 5.05 -3.47 10.13
C THR A 31 4.15 -2.26 9.85
N ILE A 32 2.84 -2.45 9.95
CA ILE A 32 1.87 -1.36 9.95
C ILE A 32 1.91 -0.70 11.34
N THR A 33 2.37 0.56 11.38
CA THR A 33 2.47 1.34 12.63
C THR A 33 1.31 2.30 12.83
N LEU A 34 0.62 2.65 11.75
CA LEU A 34 -0.57 3.48 11.77
C LEU A 34 -1.46 3.09 10.59
N LYS A 35 -2.76 3.07 10.83
CA LYS A 35 -3.81 3.06 9.82
C LYS A 35 -4.79 4.17 10.13
N SER A 36 -5.02 5.06 9.19
CA SER A 36 -5.88 6.22 9.35
C SER A 36 -6.64 6.53 8.06
N SER A 37 -7.40 7.62 8.06
CA SER A 37 -7.93 8.22 6.85
C SER A 37 -7.16 9.50 6.48
N LEU A 38 -7.24 9.91 5.21
CA LEU A 38 -6.68 11.19 4.77
C LEU A 38 -7.80 12.24 4.68
N SER A 39 -7.64 13.36 5.38
CA SER A 39 -8.60 14.47 5.34
C SER A 39 -8.81 15.03 3.93
N LYS A 40 -7.75 15.05 3.11
CA LYS A 40 -7.80 15.50 1.71
C LYS A 40 -8.53 14.52 0.78
N PHE A 41 -8.65 13.25 1.17
CA PHE A 41 -9.26 12.19 0.37
C PHE A 41 -10.32 11.47 1.21
N PRO A 42 -11.56 12.00 1.28
CA PRO A 42 -12.61 11.43 2.11
C PRO A 42 -12.82 9.94 1.81
N GLY A 43 -12.80 9.13 2.87
CA GLY A 43 -12.95 7.67 2.79
C GLY A 43 -11.71 6.91 2.30
N ALA A 44 -10.61 7.58 1.98
CA ALA A 44 -9.35 6.88 1.70
C ALA A 44 -8.77 6.27 2.97
N LEU A 45 -8.23 5.07 2.83
CA LEU A 45 -7.48 4.35 3.84
C LEU A 45 -5.99 4.60 3.63
N HIS A 46 -5.26 4.84 4.71
CA HIS A 46 -3.86 5.23 4.67
C HIS A 46 -3.06 4.49 5.73
N TRP A 47 -1.97 3.85 5.31
CA TRP A 47 -1.09 3.06 6.17
C TRP A 47 0.30 3.68 6.22
N HIS A 48 0.88 3.74 7.42
CA HIS A 48 2.30 4.01 7.61
C HIS A 48 3.03 2.70 7.94
N LEU A 49 4.05 2.40 7.15
CA LEU A 49 4.81 1.15 7.19
C LEU A 49 6.24 1.40 7.66
N LYS A 50 6.78 0.47 8.44
CA LYS A 50 8.18 0.45 8.88
C LYS A 50 8.83 -0.92 8.68
N GLN A 51 10.16 -0.92 8.52
CA GLN A 51 10.97 -2.13 8.55
C GLN A 51 11.69 -2.24 9.91
N GLY A 52 11.05 -2.90 10.87
CA GLY A 52 11.59 -3.07 12.22
C GLY A 52 12.02 -1.73 12.86
N PRO A 53 13.20 -1.65 13.50
CA PRO A 53 13.70 -0.42 14.11
C PRO A 53 14.40 0.53 13.11
N GLN A 54 14.46 0.18 11.82
CA GLN A 54 15.20 1.00 10.85
C GLN A 54 14.56 2.38 10.68
N PRO A 55 15.36 3.45 10.52
CA PRO A 55 14.84 4.77 10.22
C PRO A 55 14.12 4.76 8.88
N GLY A 56 13.17 5.68 8.72
CA GLY A 56 12.38 5.82 7.50
C GLY A 56 10.95 5.30 7.62
N SER A 57 10.14 5.61 6.62
CA SER A 57 8.74 5.17 6.55
C SER A 57 8.29 5.11 5.10
N LEU A 58 7.56 4.05 4.77
CA LEU A 58 6.81 3.94 3.52
C LEU A 58 5.33 4.19 3.84
N GLU A 59 4.63 4.90 2.97
CA GLU A 59 3.19 5.10 3.10
C GLU A 59 2.46 4.40 1.96
N LEU A 60 1.27 3.87 2.24
CA LEU A 60 0.35 3.29 1.25
C LEU A 60 -1.01 3.96 1.41
N THR A 61 -1.64 4.32 0.30
CA THR A 61 -3.01 4.85 0.30
C THR A 61 -3.88 4.06 -0.66
N TYR A 62 -5.08 3.71 -0.23
CA TYR A 62 -6.16 3.18 -1.07
C TYR A 62 -7.37 4.09 -0.96
N TRP A 63 -7.93 4.52 -2.08
CA TRP A 63 -9.13 5.32 -2.15
C TRP A 63 -10.27 4.54 -2.82
N PRO A 64 -11.17 3.91 -2.03
CA PRO A 64 -12.21 3.03 -2.57
C PRO A 64 -13.13 3.72 -3.58
N ALA A 65 -13.54 4.96 -3.28
CA ALA A 65 -14.44 5.73 -4.13
C ALA A 65 -13.88 6.04 -5.53
N ARG A 66 -12.56 6.01 -5.70
CA ARG A 66 -11.89 6.23 -6.99
C ARG A 66 -11.22 4.98 -7.55
N GLN A 67 -11.22 3.87 -6.80
CA GLN A 67 -10.46 2.65 -7.13
C GLN A 67 -9.00 2.99 -7.45
N GLN A 68 -8.39 3.83 -6.61
CA GLN A 68 -6.99 4.26 -6.77
C GLN A 68 -6.17 3.79 -5.59
N MET A 69 -4.95 3.32 -5.89
CA MET A 69 -3.99 2.92 -4.88
C MET A 69 -2.60 3.44 -5.26
N TRP A 70 -1.85 3.90 -4.27
CA TRP A 70 -0.48 4.36 -4.49
C TRP A 70 0.38 4.23 -3.24
N LEU A 71 1.66 4.02 -3.46
CA LEU A 71 2.71 4.14 -2.46
C LEU A 71 3.25 5.56 -2.45
N THR A 72 3.68 6.05 -1.29
CA THR A 72 4.30 7.36 -1.13
C THR A 72 5.63 7.26 -0.38
N ILE A 73 6.69 7.78 -0.98
CA ILE A 73 8.00 7.97 -0.37
C ILE A 73 8.18 9.46 -0.07
N ARG A 74 8.33 9.80 1.21
CA ARG A 74 8.58 11.18 1.62
C ARG A 74 10.08 11.49 1.60
N PRO A 75 10.52 12.60 0.98
CA PRO A 75 11.93 12.91 0.79
C PRO A 75 12.72 13.00 2.11
N ASN A 76 12.10 13.48 3.18
CA ASN A 76 12.74 13.62 4.51
C ASN A 76 12.54 12.40 5.42
N ARG A 77 12.00 11.30 4.88
CA ARG A 77 11.80 10.02 5.57
C ARG A 77 12.30 8.84 4.72
N GLY A 78 13.06 9.12 3.66
CA GLY A 78 13.74 8.10 2.86
C GLY A 78 14.85 7.45 3.67
N ALA A 79 14.94 6.14 3.58
CA ALA A 79 16.04 5.33 4.08
C ALA A 79 16.36 4.26 3.03
N PRO A 80 17.55 3.64 3.05
CA PRO A 80 17.97 2.71 1.99
C PRO A 80 16.98 1.58 1.68
N TRP A 81 16.20 1.15 2.68
CA TRP A 81 15.20 0.10 2.50
C TRP A 81 13.90 0.56 1.84
N VAL A 82 13.57 1.85 1.89
CA VAL A 82 12.22 2.35 1.56
C VAL A 82 11.90 2.18 0.08
N GLU A 83 12.87 2.47 -0.80
CA GLU A 83 12.70 2.33 -2.25
C GLU A 83 12.55 0.86 -2.65
N ALA A 84 13.48 0.00 -2.19
CA ALA A 84 13.41 -1.44 -2.45
C ALA A 84 12.11 -2.08 -1.91
N ALA A 85 11.68 -1.68 -0.71
CA ALA A 85 10.41 -2.16 -0.14
C ALA A 85 9.20 -1.64 -0.92
N ALA A 86 9.23 -0.41 -1.44
CA ALA A 86 8.17 0.11 -2.27
C ALA A 86 8.05 -0.65 -3.60
N GLU A 87 9.18 -0.95 -4.24
CA GLU A 87 9.21 -1.77 -5.47
C GLU A 87 8.69 -3.19 -5.21
N GLN A 88 9.17 -3.85 -4.16
CA GLN A 88 8.75 -5.20 -3.80
C GLN A 88 7.26 -5.26 -3.46
N LEU A 89 6.77 -4.33 -2.64
CA LEU A 89 5.37 -4.27 -2.26
C LEU A 89 4.47 -3.94 -3.46
N ASN A 90 4.90 -3.04 -4.36
CA ASN A 90 4.16 -2.74 -5.58
C ASN A 90 4.03 -3.97 -6.48
N ALA A 91 5.11 -4.73 -6.67
CA ALA A 91 5.08 -5.96 -7.45
C ALA A 91 4.16 -7.02 -6.83
N ASP A 92 4.21 -7.22 -5.50
CA ASP A 92 3.34 -8.18 -4.81
C ASP A 92 1.86 -7.78 -4.90
N LEU A 93 1.54 -6.50 -4.69
CA LEU A 93 0.17 -5.99 -4.82
C LEU A 93 -0.34 -6.12 -6.24
N GLN A 94 0.49 -5.83 -7.25
CA GLN A 94 0.13 -6.04 -8.65
C GLN A 94 -0.21 -7.51 -8.91
N MET A 95 0.61 -8.47 -8.45
CA MET A 95 0.29 -9.88 -8.62
C MET A 95 -1.04 -10.25 -7.95
N ARG A 96 -1.27 -9.79 -6.72
CA ARG A 96 -2.52 -10.08 -5.98
C ARG A 96 -3.76 -9.45 -6.61
N PHE A 97 -3.62 -8.31 -7.27
CA PHE A 97 -4.70 -7.59 -7.94
C PHE A 97 -4.67 -7.73 -9.47
N GLN A 98 -3.86 -8.65 -10.02
CA GLN A 98 -3.85 -9.00 -11.45
C GLN A 98 -4.19 -10.48 -11.67
N VAL A 99 -4.01 -11.33 -10.66
CA VAL A 99 -4.52 -12.70 -10.69
C VAL A 99 -6.01 -12.63 -10.36
N ASP A 100 -6.84 -12.81 -11.39
CA ASP A 100 -8.25 -13.17 -11.24
C ASP A 100 -8.36 -14.21 -10.12
N VAL A 101 -9.01 -13.86 -9.01
CA VAL A 101 -9.62 -14.88 -8.16
C VAL A 101 -10.82 -15.36 -8.96
N GLY A 102 -10.55 -16.21 -9.94
CA GLY A 102 -11.56 -16.99 -10.63
C GLY A 102 -12.40 -17.68 -9.58
N VAL A 103 -13.62 -17.18 -9.43
CA VAL A 103 -14.66 -17.83 -8.66
C VAL A 103 -14.90 -19.18 -9.35
N ALA A 104 -14.53 -20.25 -8.66
CA ALA A 104 -15.00 -21.60 -8.93
C ALA A 104 -15.89 -22.03 -7.77
#